data_AF-A0A524G555-F1
#
_entry.id   AF-A0A524G555-F1
#
_cell.length_a   1.000
_cell.length_b   1.000
_cell.length_c   1.000
_cell.angle_alpha   90.00
_cell.angle_beta   90.00
_cell.angle_gamma   90.00
#
_symmetry.space_group_name_H-M   'P 1'
#
loop_
_entity.id
_entity.type
_entity.pdbx_description
1 polymer ?
#
loop_
_entity_poly.entity_id
_entity_poly.type
_entity_poly.pdbx_seq_one_letter_code
_entity_poly.pdbx_strand_id
1 'polypeptide(L)'
;MARTPVDVYRGLVNTQLDDSTAEQINSVVSRFTDFVFAGEKLSIHLNRFLHLMTRLIALLDSETNVNHDHLTMSVDLLDYLTSASKWWTVSRQEPGIVLRPPSREARGFIKSITDLHVGGTTLQRISGATDKLSRFLEEHDIESSEEVEQFCNSMLSSWALLSAFACKGQGRNVATEADFETAYDVVRILLFYVELVDFKALTVVRQLGSHPLLPEAASVNFAPGFEKKLNASVAASLEKEYGEHLIHMAKATSGASRSILTNSLRFLGQLQAVKQGIERLEEEHYDSIIVGSLELIESAGVSSDFLQNDSAAILIFKNLQPGDGVDERIQLLIRRLEGLIVDSTGNKDFLLQYARLVPRLIALILLLASKTKEYPTSPIEDSDLKRGLILLHKIING
;
A
#
# COMPACT_ATOMS: atom_id res chain seq x y z
N MET A 1 -17.77 -4.35 0.05
CA MET A 1 -19.18 -3.97 0.38
C MET A 1 -19.17 -2.58 1.03
N ALA A 2 -20.17 -1.72 0.78
CA ALA A 2 -20.19 -0.38 1.36
C ALA A 2 -20.59 -0.42 2.84
N ARG A 3 -19.84 0.25 3.72
CA ARG A 3 -20.21 0.37 5.15
C ARG A 3 -21.40 1.31 5.32
N THR A 4 -22.20 1.08 6.36
CA THR A 4 -23.31 1.99 6.66
C THR A 4 -22.75 3.30 7.26
N PRO A 5 -23.29 4.48 6.89
CA PRO A 5 -22.79 5.74 7.42
C PRO A 5 -22.88 5.85 8.95
N VAL A 6 -23.98 5.38 9.53
CA VAL A 6 -24.23 5.43 10.98
C VAL A 6 -23.18 4.63 11.74
N ASP A 7 -22.89 3.42 11.31
CA ASP A 7 -21.92 2.55 12.01
C ASP A 7 -20.51 3.13 11.93
N VAL A 8 -20.14 3.71 10.77
CA VAL A 8 -18.83 4.33 10.59
C VAL A 8 -18.70 5.59 11.45
N TYR A 9 -19.67 6.50 11.41
CA TYR A 9 -19.59 7.73 12.19
C TYR A 9 -19.61 7.46 13.70
N ARG A 10 -20.50 6.58 14.17
CA ARG A 10 -20.52 6.16 15.58
C ARG A 10 -19.20 5.48 15.97
N GLY A 11 -18.69 4.58 15.14
CA GLY A 11 -17.40 3.93 15.37
C GLY A 11 -16.27 4.93 15.48
N LEU A 12 -16.20 5.91 14.56
CA LEU A 12 -15.16 6.94 14.56
C LEU A 12 -15.21 7.81 15.80
N VAL A 13 -16.40 8.19 16.28
CA VAL A 13 -16.51 8.99 17.51
C VAL A 13 -16.16 8.17 18.75
N ASN A 14 -16.37 6.85 18.72
CA ASN A 14 -16.13 5.97 19.88
C ASN A 14 -14.71 5.42 19.96
N THR A 15 -13.97 5.40 18.86
CA THR A 15 -12.56 5.00 18.85
C THR A 15 -11.71 6.08 19.54
N GLN A 16 -11.02 5.76 20.62
CA GLN A 16 -10.24 6.73 21.39
C GLN A 16 -8.77 6.77 20.93
N LEU A 17 -8.20 7.97 20.93
CA LEU A 17 -6.76 8.20 20.80
C LEU A 17 -6.15 8.15 22.19
N ASP A 18 -5.11 7.34 22.38
CA ASP A 18 -4.33 7.43 23.61
C ASP A 18 -3.43 8.69 23.61
N ASP A 19 -3.04 9.15 24.79
CA ASP A 19 -2.21 10.35 24.94
C ASP A 19 -0.88 10.22 24.20
N SER A 20 -0.32 9.00 24.18
CA SER A 20 0.96 8.71 23.53
C SER A 20 0.90 8.93 22.01
N THR A 21 -0.19 8.51 21.37
CA THR A 21 -0.41 8.66 19.94
C THR A 21 -0.72 10.12 19.60
N ALA A 22 -1.49 10.80 20.45
CA ALA A 22 -1.75 12.23 20.29
C ALA A 22 -0.44 13.06 20.34
N GLU A 23 0.47 12.75 21.28
CA GLU A 23 1.80 13.36 21.33
C GLU A 23 2.65 13.06 20.08
N GLN A 24 2.60 11.84 19.58
CA GLN A 24 3.29 11.47 18.35
C GLN A 24 2.74 12.20 17.12
N ILE A 25 1.42 12.37 17.02
CA ILE A 25 0.79 13.18 15.96
C ILE A 25 1.28 14.62 16.06
N ASN A 26 1.34 15.19 17.27
CA ASN A 26 1.87 16.53 17.50
C ASN A 26 3.33 16.66 17.06
N SER A 27 4.18 15.66 17.34
CA SER A 27 5.54 15.60 16.82
C SER A 27 5.57 15.61 15.29
N VAL A 28 4.70 14.85 14.63
CA VAL A 28 4.59 14.83 13.16
C VAL A 28 4.21 16.19 12.60
N VAL A 29 3.20 16.86 13.17
CA VAL A 29 2.65 18.11 12.61
C VAL A 29 3.36 19.38 13.06
N SER A 30 4.16 19.32 14.14
CA SER A 30 4.90 20.45 14.72
C SER A 30 5.74 21.20 13.69
N ARG A 31 6.28 20.48 12.70
CA ARG A 31 7.08 21.05 11.60
C ARG A 31 6.30 21.97 10.65
N PHE A 32 4.98 22.11 10.84
CA PHE A 32 4.08 22.95 10.05
C PHE A 32 3.39 24.05 10.89
N THR A 33 3.83 24.33 12.11
CA THR A 33 3.20 25.31 13.03
C THR A 33 3.27 26.74 12.56
N ASP A 34 4.31 27.10 11.83
CA ASP A 34 4.58 28.48 11.39
C ASP A 34 3.79 28.86 10.12
N PHE A 35 3.02 27.91 9.59
CA PHE A 35 2.27 28.07 8.36
C PHE A 35 0.79 28.25 8.64
N VAL A 36 0.15 29.17 7.93
CA VAL A 36 -1.30 29.42 8.00
C VAL A 36 -1.95 28.90 6.73
N PHE A 37 -3.08 28.23 6.87
CA PHE A 37 -3.89 27.71 5.77
C PHE A 37 -5.37 27.82 6.15
N ALA A 38 -6.20 28.29 5.23
CA ALA A 38 -7.67 28.40 5.40
C ALA A 38 -8.15 29.07 6.72
N GLY A 39 -7.35 30.01 7.26
CA GLY A 39 -7.70 30.77 8.48
C GLY A 39 -7.15 30.20 9.79
N GLU A 40 -6.56 29.00 9.79
CA GLU A 40 -5.92 28.39 10.96
C GLU A 40 -4.47 27.97 10.68
N LYS A 41 -3.75 27.48 11.69
CA LYS A 41 -2.42 26.90 11.48
C LYS A 41 -2.54 25.60 10.67
N LEU A 42 -1.66 25.41 9.69
CA LEU A 42 -1.61 24.18 8.89
C LEU A 42 -1.44 22.93 9.77
N SER A 43 -0.64 23.03 10.83
CA SER A 43 -0.49 21.98 11.85
C SER A 43 -1.81 21.53 12.49
N ILE A 44 -2.78 22.44 12.69
CA ILE A 44 -4.10 22.10 13.27
C ILE A 44 -4.91 21.27 12.28
N HIS A 45 -4.96 21.67 11.01
CA HIS A 45 -5.66 20.90 9.97
C HIS A 45 -5.05 19.51 9.80
N LEU A 46 -3.71 19.42 9.79
CA LEU A 46 -3.01 18.13 9.68
C LEU A 46 -3.22 17.25 10.92
N ASN A 47 -3.23 17.83 12.12
CA ASN A 47 -3.51 17.09 13.35
C ASN A 47 -4.91 16.45 13.27
N ARG A 48 -5.93 17.24 12.95
CA ARG A 48 -7.31 16.78 12.79
C ARG A 48 -7.47 15.71 11.70
N PHE A 49 -6.78 15.86 10.56
CA PHE A 49 -6.77 14.84 9.50
C PHE A 49 -6.15 13.52 9.99
N LEU A 50 -4.99 13.58 10.65
CA LEU A 50 -4.32 12.40 11.18
C LEU A 50 -5.14 11.74 12.29
N HIS A 51 -5.80 12.51 13.16
CA HIS A 51 -6.74 11.98 14.15
C HIS A 51 -7.85 11.18 13.47
N LEU A 52 -8.52 11.78 12.47
CA LEU A 52 -9.61 11.13 11.76
C LEU A 52 -9.18 9.83 11.08
N MET A 53 -8.07 9.86 10.33
CA MET A 53 -7.60 8.69 9.57
C MET A 53 -7.06 7.60 10.50
N THR A 54 -6.38 7.96 11.58
CA THR A 54 -5.89 6.99 12.56
C THR A 54 -7.05 6.26 13.25
N ARG A 55 -8.10 7.00 13.65
CA ARG A 55 -9.33 6.41 14.23
C ARG A 55 -10.06 5.53 13.21
N LEU A 56 -10.12 5.96 11.95
CA LEU A 56 -10.68 5.15 10.87
C LEU A 56 -9.94 3.81 10.75
N ILE A 57 -8.62 3.83 10.70
CA ILE A 57 -7.81 2.61 10.56
C ILE A 57 -8.02 1.67 11.75
N ALA A 58 -8.03 2.20 12.98
CA ALA A 58 -8.34 1.43 14.18
C ALA A 58 -9.73 0.79 14.12
N LEU A 59 -10.75 1.56 13.71
CA LEU A 59 -12.11 1.05 13.50
C LEU A 59 -12.14 -0.08 12.46
N LEU A 60 -11.38 0.04 11.37
CA LEU A 60 -11.28 -1.01 10.35
C LEU A 60 -10.56 -2.26 10.84
N ASP A 61 -9.69 -2.12 11.84
CA ASP A 61 -9.04 -3.22 12.56
C ASP A 61 -9.93 -3.79 13.68
N SER A 62 -11.16 -3.29 13.81
CA SER A 62 -12.09 -3.64 14.89
C SER A 62 -11.56 -3.30 16.30
N GLU A 63 -10.66 -2.32 16.39
CA GLU A 63 -10.10 -1.83 17.64
C GLU A 63 -10.79 -0.52 18.07
N THR A 64 -11.04 -0.38 19.37
CA THR A 64 -11.57 0.87 19.95
C THR A 64 -10.46 1.79 20.47
N ASN A 65 -9.25 1.28 20.63
CA ASN A 65 -8.09 2.04 21.06
C ASN A 65 -7.09 2.10 19.92
N VAL A 66 -6.61 3.30 19.64
CA VAL A 66 -5.58 3.52 18.63
C VAL A 66 -4.22 3.04 19.13
N ASN A 67 -3.41 2.50 18.23
CA ASN A 67 -2.02 2.16 18.45
C ASN A 67 -1.06 2.84 17.45
N HIS A 68 0.24 2.61 17.63
CA HIS A 68 1.28 3.20 16.77
C HIS A 68 1.21 2.74 15.30
N ASP A 69 0.75 1.53 15.04
CA ASP A 69 0.64 0.99 13.68
C ASP A 69 -0.47 1.72 12.91
N HIS A 70 -1.59 2.03 13.57
CA HIS A 70 -2.66 2.83 12.97
C HIS A 70 -2.18 4.24 12.60
N LEU A 71 -1.38 4.87 13.47
CA LEU A 71 -0.78 6.18 13.16
C LEU A 71 0.20 6.07 11.99
N THR A 72 1.04 5.05 11.96
CA THR A 72 1.99 4.82 10.87
C THR A 72 1.26 4.69 9.54
N MET A 73 0.18 3.90 9.50
CA MET A 73 -0.67 3.77 8.31
C MET A 73 -1.34 5.09 7.91
N SER A 74 -1.76 5.91 8.88
CA SER A 74 -2.33 7.24 8.60
C SER A 74 -1.29 8.21 8.02
N VAL A 75 -0.05 8.17 8.50
CA VAL A 75 1.05 8.99 7.97
C VAL A 75 1.43 8.52 6.56
N ASP A 76 1.47 7.20 6.33
CA ASP A 76 1.74 6.64 5.01
C ASP A 76 0.62 6.98 4.01
N LEU A 77 -0.64 7.05 4.44
CA LEU A 77 -1.73 7.59 3.63
C LEU A 77 -1.49 9.06 3.27
N LEU A 78 -1.09 9.89 4.23
CA LEU A 78 -0.80 11.31 3.98
C LEU A 78 0.35 11.50 2.99
N ASP A 79 1.45 10.75 3.15
CA ASP A 79 2.56 10.73 2.20
C ASP A 79 2.08 10.30 0.81
N TYR A 80 1.29 9.23 0.75
CA TYR A 80 0.70 8.74 -0.50
C TYR A 80 -0.16 9.80 -1.21
N LEU A 81 -1.00 10.53 -0.48
CA LEU A 81 -1.87 11.58 -1.04
C LEU A 81 -1.10 12.80 -1.54
N THR A 82 0.11 13.03 -1.00
CA THR A 82 0.94 14.22 -1.27
C THR A 82 2.17 13.92 -2.12
N SER A 83 2.39 12.65 -2.48
CA SER A 83 3.50 12.20 -3.32
C SER A 83 3.13 12.13 -4.80
N ALA A 84 4.14 12.35 -5.65
CA ALA A 84 4.02 12.20 -7.10
C ALA A 84 3.89 10.72 -7.53
N SER A 85 4.32 9.76 -6.71
CA SER A 85 4.27 8.33 -7.04
C SER A 85 2.97 7.70 -6.55
N LYS A 86 1.86 7.98 -7.23
CA LYS A 86 0.64 7.20 -7.01
C LYS A 86 0.77 5.89 -7.77
N TRP A 87 1.04 4.82 -7.04
CA TRP A 87 1.10 3.45 -7.55
C TRP A 87 -0.22 2.69 -7.32
N TRP A 88 -1.21 3.40 -6.77
CA TRP A 88 -2.43 2.85 -6.23
C TRP A 88 -3.64 3.65 -6.71
N THR A 89 -4.84 3.08 -6.67
CA THR A 89 -6.08 3.84 -6.84
C THR A 89 -7.00 3.54 -5.67
N VAL A 90 -7.29 4.57 -4.88
CA VAL A 90 -8.27 4.49 -3.80
C VAL A 90 -9.65 4.65 -4.44
N SER A 91 -10.33 3.53 -4.74
CA SER A 91 -11.43 3.53 -5.69
C SER A 91 -12.39 2.35 -5.58
N ARG A 92 -13.70 2.62 -5.70
CA ARG A 92 -14.74 1.59 -5.91
C ARG A 92 -14.85 1.13 -7.38
N GLN A 93 -14.40 1.92 -8.36
CA GLN A 93 -14.30 1.56 -9.79
C GLN A 93 -13.54 2.64 -10.62
N GLU A 94 -13.48 3.93 -10.20
CA GLU A 94 -12.40 4.94 -10.40
C GLU A 94 -12.85 6.37 -10.01
N PRO A 95 -12.76 6.81 -8.75
CA PRO A 95 -13.19 8.15 -8.30
C PRO A 95 -11.99 9.10 -8.08
N GLY A 96 -11.10 9.18 -9.08
CA GLY A 96 -9.68 9.48 -8.89
C GLY A 96 -9.26 10.82 -8.25
N ILE A 97 -7.99 10.84 -7.82
CA ILE A 97 -7.10 11.97 -8.10
C ILE A 97 -5.92 11.45 -8.91
N VAL A 98 -5.91 11.77 -10.21
CA VAL A 98 -4.68 11.98 -10.97
C VAL A 98 -4.80 13.31 -11.70
N LEU A 99 -3.91 14.26 -11.42
CA LEU A 99 -3.13 15.05 -12.39
C LEU A 99 -2.16 15.99 -11.63
N ARG A 100 -0.95 16.20 -12.21
CA ARG A 100 0.29 16.81 -11.64
C ARG A 100 0.50 18.27 -12.08
N PRO A 101 1.31 19.11 -11.38
CA PRO A 101 2.78 19.02 -11.22
C PRO A 101 3.31 18.44 -9.88
N PRO A 102 4.61 18.07 -9.83
CA PRO A 102 5.20 17.24 -8.77
C PRO A 102 5.81 18.04 -7.61
N SER A 103 5.68 17.52 -6.40
CA SER A 103 6.83 17.50 -5.50
C SER A 103 7.34 16.07 -5.44
N ARG A 104 8.67 15.89 -5.56
CA ARG A 104 9.31 14.62 -5.18
C ARG A 104 9.24 14.40 -3.66
N GLU A 105 9.06 15.48 -2.91
CA GLU A 105 9.04 15.49 -1.45
C GLU A 105 7.65 15.88 -0.95
N ALA A 106 6.93 14.93 -0.36
CA ALA A 106 5.61 15.16 0.25
C ALA A 106 5.60 16.36 1.20
N ARG A 107 6.67 16.53 2.00
CA ARG A 107 6.83 17.68 2.90
C ARG A 107 6.83 19.02 2.15
N GLY A 108 7.56 19.10 1.04
CA GLY A 108 7.59 20.30 0.20
C GLY A 108 6.22 20.60 -0.39
N PHE A 109 5.48 19.56 -0.79
CA PHE A 109 4.11 19.70 -1.30
C PHE A 109 3.15 20.22 -0.23
N ILE A 110 3.14 19.62 0.95
CA ILE A 110 2.28 20.05 2.07
C ILE A 110 2.53 21.52 2.42
N LYS A 111 3.80 21.95 2.47
CA LYS A 111 4.13 23.37 2.70
C LYS A 111 3.59 24.26 1.58
N SER A 112 3.64 23.82 0.33
CA SER A 112 3.27 24.66 -0.82
C SER A 112 1.78 25.02 -0.91
N ILE A 113 0.91 24.41 -0.09
CA ILE A 113 -0.51 24.75 -0.03
C ILE A 113 -0.77 26.04 0.76
N THR A 114 0.21 26.55 1.50
CA THR A 114 0.07 27.79 2.27
C THR A 114 -0.02 29.00 1.36
N ASP A 115 0.52 28.87 0.15
CA ASP A 115 0.48 29.90 -0.88
C ASP A 115 -0.83 29.85 -1.70
N LEU A 116 -1.74 28.93 -1.36
CA LEU A 116 -2.98 28.67 -2.09
C LEU A 116 -4.13 29.46 -1.48
N HIS A 117 -4.94 30.07 -2.34
CA HIS A 117 -6.19 30.71 -1.94
C HIS A 117 -7.35 29.73 -2.04
N VAL A 118 -7.99 29.37 -0.92
CA VAL A 118 -9.24 28.62 -0.92
C VAL A 118 -10.38 29.61 -1.14
N GLY A 119 -10.97 29.58 -2.33
CA GLY A 119 -12.01 30.53 -2.71
C GLY A 119 -13.22 30.49 -1.77
N GLY A 120 -13.86 31.65 -1.57
CA GLY A 120 -15.00 31.78 -0.65
C GLY A 120 -16.17 30.84 -0.97
N THR A 121 -16.43 30.55 -2.25
CA THR A 121 -17.45 29.58 -2.67
C THR A 121 -17.09 28.15 -2.27
N THR A 122 -15.81 27.76 -2.41
CA THR A 122 -15.29 26.47 -1.96
C THR A 122 -15.43 26.31 -0.45
N LEU A 123 -15.09 27.35 0.33
CA LEU A 123 -15.28 27.35 1.78
C LEU A 123 -16.76 27.23 2.16
N GLN A 124 -17.65 27.95 1.47
CA GLN A 124 -19.10 27.84 1.68
C GLN A 124 -19.63 26.43 1.40
N ARG A 125 -19.12 25.75 0.36
CA ARG A 125 -19.47 24.35 0.07
C ARG A 125 -19.00 23.40 1.18
N ILE A 126 -17.77 23.58 1.67
CA ILE A 126 -17.22 22.81 2.80
C ILE A 126 -18.08 23.02 4.06
N SER A 127 -18.39 24.27 4.41
CA SER A 127 -19.26 24.58 5.56
C SER A 127 -20.63 23.96 5.40
N GLY A 128 -21.27 24.10 4.24
CA GLY A 128 -22.58 23.50 3.99
C GLY A 128 -22.59 21.96 4.03
N ALA A 129 -21.49 21.30 3.67
CA ALA A 129 -21.34 19.85 3.84
C ALA A 129 -21.15 19.46 5.32
N THR A 130 -20.44 20.30 6.08
CA THR A 130 -20.22 20.14 7.53
C THR A 130 -21.54 20.31 8.29
N ASP A 131 -22.36 21.30 7.94
CA ASP A 131 -23.68 21.52 8.54
C ASP A 131 -24.62 20.33 8.32
N LYS A 132 -24.60 19.76 7.10
CA LYS A 132 -25.37 18.55 6.77
C LYS A 132 -24.91 17.34 7.59
N LEU A 133 -23.60 17.22 7.78
CA LEU A 133 -23.04 16.16 8.64
C LEU A 133 -23.47 16.35 10.09
N SER A 134 -23.38 17.57 10.66
CA SER A 134 -23.83 17.87 12.02
C SER A 134 -25.28 17.46 12.23
N ARG A 135 -26.18 17.89 11.35
CA ARG A 135 -27.61 17.52 11.41
C ARG A 135 -27.81 16.01 11.34
N PHE A 136 -27.08 15.32 10.46
CA PHE A 136 -27.17 13.86 10.38
C PHE A 136 -26.77 13.18 11.69
N LEU A 137 -25.68 13.64 12.33
CA LEU A 137 -25.19 13.09 13.59
C LEU A 137 -26.17 13.36 14.73
N GLU A 138 -26.72 14.57 14.80
CA GLU A 138 -27.76 14.97 15.75
C GLU A 138 -29.05 14.15 15.56
N GLU A 139 -29.53 13.98 14.32
CA GLU A 139 -30.74 13.20 14.00
C GLU A 139 -30.62 11.72 14.36
N HIS A 140 -29.39 11.20 14.46
CA HIS A 140 -29.10 9.78 14.73
C HIS A 140 -28.55 9.55 16.15
N ASP A 141 -28.58 10.57 17.01
CA ASP A 141 -28.06 10.56 18.38
C ASP A 141 -26.63 9.99 18.46
N ILE A 142 -25.76 10.42 17.54
CA ILE A 142 -24.36 10.00 17.49
C ILE A 142 -23.56 10.89 18.45
N GLU A 143 -23.58 10.53 19.73
CA GLU A 143 -22.76 11.09 20.83
C GLU A 143 -23.08 12.55 21.24
N SER A 144 -22.24 13.13 22.11
CA SER A 144 -22.47 14.45 22.69
C SER A 144 -22.20 15.60 21.71
N SER A 145 -22.82 16.76 21.94
CA SER A 145 -22.63 17.96 21.09
C SER A 145 -21.16 18.38 20.93
N GLU A 146 -20.32 18.15 21.95
CA GLU A 146 -18.89 18.49 21.90
C GLU A 146 -18.12 17.53 20.99
N GLU A 147 -18.39 16.23 21.08
CA GLU A 147 -17.74 15.22 20.23
C GLU A 147 -18.17 15.34 18.77
N VAL A 148 -19.44 15.65 18.53
CA VAL A 148 -19.99 15.97 17.22
C VAL A 148 -19.26 17.18 16.62
N GLU A 149 -19.07 18.25 17.39
CA GLU A 149 -18.35 19.44 16.93
C GLU A 149 -16.89 19.10 16.57
N GLN A 150 -16.17 18.36 17.43
CA GLN A 150 -14.79 17.93 17.17
C GLN A 150 -14.68 17.08 15.89
N PHE A 151 -15.62 16.16 15.68
CA PHE A 151 -15.67 15.33 14.48
C PHE A 151 -15.95 16.15 13.22
N CYS A 152 -16.94 17.06 13.27
CA CYS A 152 -17.24 17.98 12.16
C CYS A 152 -16.03 18.86 11.81
N ASN A 153 -15.30 19.38 12.81
CA ASN A 153 -14.07 20.14 12.60
C ASN A 153 -12.96 19.31 11.93
N SER A 154 -12.92 18.01 12.21
CA SER A 154 -11.98 17.08 11.58
C SER A 154 -12.32 16.79 10.12
N MET A 155 -13.61 16.63 9.82
CA MET A 155 -14.11 16.48 8.45
C MET A 155 -13.89 17.74 7.62
N LEU A 156 -14.19 18.92 8.18
CA LEU A 156 -13.92 20.23 7.56
C LEU A 156 -12.44 20.38 7.19
N SER A 157 -11.55 20.09 8.15
CA SER A 157 -10.10 20.17 7.93
C SER A 157 -9.63 19.20 6.84
N SER A 158 -10.18 17.98 6.82
CA SER A 158 -9.87 16.97 5.82
C SER A 158 -10.31 17.40 4.42
N TRP A 159 -11.53 17.91 4.26
CA TRP A 159 -12.01 18.43 2.98
C TRP A 159 -11.21 19.64 2.52
N ALA A 160 -10.87 20.57 3.40
CA ALA A 160 -10.05 21.74 3.07
C ALA A 160 -8.66 21.33 2.56
N LEU A 161 -7.97 20.44 3.29
CA LEU A 161 -6.65 19.93 2.89
C LEU A 161 -6.69 19.21 1.54
N LEU A 162 -7.62 18.28 1.37
CA LEU A 162 -7.73 17.49 0.15
C LEU A 162 -8.12 18.34 -1.06
N SER A 163 -8.94 19.39 -0.85
CA SER A 163 -9.26 20.35 -1.92
C SER A 163 -8.02 21.12 -2.35
N ALA A 164 -7.19 21.55 -1.38
CA ALA A 164 -5.93 22.21 -1.68
C ALA A 164 -4.93 21.26 -2.35
N PHE A 165 -4.88 19.98 -1.95
CA PHE A 165 -4.05 18.98 -2.61
C PHE A 165 -4.49 18.72 -4.05
N ALA A 166 -5.79 18.63 -4.32
CA ALA A 166 -6.31 18.50 -5.68
C ALA A 166 -5.95 19.72 -6.54
N CYS A 167 -6.17 20.93 -6.03
CA CYS A 167 -5.86 22.17 -6.72
C CYS A 167 -4.36 22.35 -6.98
N LYS A 168 -3.52 22.21 -5.94
CA LYS A 168 -2.06 22.33 -6.05
C LYS A 168 -1.47 21.21 -6.90
N GLY A 169 -2.05 20.03 -6.81
CA GLY A 169 -1.74 18.89 -7.67
C GLY A 169 -1.91 19.22 -9.14
N GLN A 170 -2.86 20.08 -9.53
CA GLN A 170 -3.03 20.56 -10.90
C GLN A 170 -2.20 21.81 -11.24
N GLY A 171 -1.33 22.26 -10.33
CA GLY A 171 -0.48 23.44 -10.53
C GLY A 171 -1.23 24.75 -10.38
N ARG A 172 -2.46 24.71 -9.85
CA ARG A 172 -3.26 25.90 -9.56
C ARG A 172 -2.97 26.39 -8.14
N ASN A 173 -3.18 27.69 -7.92
CA ASN A 173 -3.07 28.34 -6.61
C ASN A 173 -4.42 28.89 -6.10
N VAL A 174 -5.52 28.56 -6.77
CA VAL A 174 -6.88 28.95 -6.36
C VAL A 174 -7.78 27.72 -6.41
N ALA A 175 -8.27 27.27 -5.25
CA ALA A 175 -9.15 26.11 -5.17
C ALA A 175 -10.58 26.45 -5.54
N THR A 176 -11.23 25.54 -6.25
CA THR A 176 -12.56 25.66 -6.85
C THR A 176 -13.53 24.65 -6.23
N GLU A 177 -14.82 24.78 -6.53
CA GLU A 177 -15.83 23.81 -6.08
C GLU A 177 -15.54 22.39 -6.61
N ALA A 178 -14.99 22.26 -7.82
CA ALA A 178 -14.60 20.96 -8.36
C ALA A 178 -13.48 20.28 -7.54
N ASP A 179 -12.58 21.07 -6.94
CA ASP A 179 -11.57 20.54 -6.02
C ASP A 179 -12.21 20.01 -4.74
N PHE A 180 -13.25 20.69 -4.26
CA PHE A 180 -14.04 20.23 -3.11
C PHE A 180 -14.81 18.95 -3.43
N GLU A 181 -15.48 18.84 -4.58
CA GLU A 181 -16.18 17.61 -4.95
C GLU A 181 -15.21 16.42 -5.02
N THR A 182 -14.01 16.65 -5.56
CA THR A 182 -12.94 15.65 -5.56
C THR A 182 -12.52 15.27 -4.14
N ALA A 183 -12.31 16.24 -3.25
CA ALA A 183 -11.97 16.01 -1.86
C ALA A 183 -13.08 15.27 -1.09
N TYR A 184 -14.33 15.65 -1.34
CA TYR A 184 -15.51 15.03 -0.76
C TYR A 184 -15.59 13.56 -1.13
N ASP A 185 -15.38 13.25 -2.41
CA ASP A 185 -15.33 11.88 -2.90
C ASP A 185 -14.21 11.08 -2.26
N VAL A 186 -12.98 11.62 -2.18
CA VAL A 186 -11.85 10.97 -1.50
C VAL A 186 -12.19 10.57 -0.07
N VAL A 187 -12.72 11.49 0.74
CA VAL A 187 -13.12 11.19 2.12
C VAL A 187 -14.20 10.12 2.15
N ARG A 188 -15.22 10.23 1.29
CA ARG A 188 -16.31 9.25 1.18
C ARG A 188 -15.77 7.85 0.86
N ILE A 189 -14.79 7.73 -0.04
CA ILE A 189 -14.17 6.45 -0.40
C ILE A 189 -13.44 5.86 0.80
N LEU A 190 -12.57 6.64 1.44
CA LEU A 190 -11.81 6.23 2.61
C LEU A 190 -12.73 5.69 3.71
N LEU A 191 -13.79 6.45 4.04
CA LEU A 191 -14.73 6.08 5.10
C LEU A 191 -15.51 4.79 4.79
N PHE A 192 -16.09 4.68 3.59
CA PHE A 192 -17.14 3.68 3.33
C PHE A 192 -16.73 2.51 2.45
N TYR A 193 -15.59 2.60 1.76
CA TYR A 193 -15.24 1.67 0.69
C TYR A 193 -13.84 1.05 0.81
N VAL A 194 -12.91 1.75 1.46
CA VAL A 194 -11.51 1.27 1.60
C VAL A 194 -11.42 0.26 2.73
N GLU A 195 -10.78 -0.87 2.49
CA GLU A 195 -10.56 -1.93 3.48
C GLU A 195 -9.24 -1.72 4.24
N LEU A 196 -9.11 -2.36 5.40
CA LEU A 196 -7.86 -2.29 6.19
C LEU A 196 -6.64 -2.75 5.38
N VAL A 197 -6.82 -3.72 4.49
CA VAL A 197 -5.76 -4.24 3.62
C VAL A 197 -5.13 -3.15 2.75
N ASP A 198 -5.91 -2.13 2.40
CA ASP A 198 -5.43 -1.02 1.58
C ASP A 198 -4.39 -0.18 2.34
N PHE A 199 -4.69 0.14 3.60
CA PHE A 199 -3.80 0.87 4.48
C PHE A 199 -2.54 0.06 4.81
N LYS A 200 -2.70 -1.23 5.15
CA LYS A 200 -1.57 -2.13 5.44
C LYS A 200 -0.62 -2.22 4.24
N ALA A 201 -1.15 -2.36 3.02
CA ALA A 201 -0.33 -2.45 1.82
C ALA A 201 0.42 -1.15 1.50
N LEU A 202 -0.15 0.03 1.78
CA LEU A 202 0.55 1.31 1.62
C LEU A 202 1.82 1.35 2.48
N THR A 203 1.69 0.99 3.76
CA THR A 203 2.81 0.90 4.70
C THR A 203 3.81 -0.18 4.30
N VAL A 204 3.32 -1.36 3.94
CA VAL A 204 4.17 -2.51 3.60
C VAL A 204 5.02 -2.25 2.35
N VAL A 205 4.50 -1.60 1.30
CA VAL A 205 5.33 -1.29 0.11
C VAL A 205 6.53 -0.44 0.50
N ARG A 206 6.34 0.54 1.40
CA ARG A 206 7.43 1.40 1.86
C ARG A 206 8.44 0.58 2.66
N GLN A 207 7.97 -0.19 3.63
CA GLN A 207 8.81 -1.03 4.48
C GLN A 207 9.61 -2.05 3.67
N LEU A 208 8.99 -2.69 2.67
CA LEU A 208 9.66 -3.60 1.74
C LEU A 208 10.74 -2.87 0.95
N GLY A 209 10.40 -1.77 0.27
CA GLY A 209 11.34 -1.04 -0.57
C GLY A 209 12.54 -0.48 0.18
N SER A 210 12.42 -0.24 1.49
CA SER A 210 13.51 0.19 2.38
C SER A 210 14.05 -0.90 3.30
N HIS A 211 13.73 -2.18 3.06
CA HIS A 211 14.11 -3.24 3.98
C HIS A 211 15.62 -3.55 3.89
N PRO A 212 16.36 -3.58 5.01
CA PRO A 212 17.81 -3.77 5.00
C PRO A 212 18.26 -5.13 4.43
N LEU A 213 17.43 -6.17 4.56
CA LEU A 213 17.73 -7.48 3.98
C LEU A 213 17.64 -7.52 2.44
N LEU A 214 16.98 -6.56 1.77
CA LEU A 214 16.87 -6.61 0.32
C LEU A 214 18.22 -6.42 -0.39
N PRO A 215 19.06 -5.43 -0.03
CA PRO A 215 20.42 -5.34 -0.54
C PRO A 215 21.28 -6.57 -0.27
N GLU A 216 21.18 -7.16 0.92
CA GLU A 216 21.92 -8.37 1.29
C GLU A 216 21.46 -9.58 0.48
N ALA A 217 20.15 -9.78 0.33
CA ALA A 217 19.62 -10.87 -0.50
C ALA A 217 19.98 -10.68 -1.98
N ALA A 218 19.99 -9.44 -2.47
CA ALA A 218 20.35 -9.15 -3.86
C ALA A 218 21.81 -9.51 -4.17
N SER A 219 22.73 -9.33 -3.21
CA SER A 219 24.16 -9.63 -3.38
C SER A 219 24.49 -11.12 -3.37
N VAL A 220 23.58 -11.98 -2.89
CA VAL A 220 23.75 -13.43 -2.94
C VAL A 220 23.75 -13.93 -4.38
N ASN A 221 24.87 -14.53 -4.77
CA ASN A 221 25.07 -15.07 -6.11
C ASN A 221 24.70 -16.55 -6.21
N PHE A 222 24.26 -16.98 -7.39
CA PHE A 222 24.00 -18.38 -7.69
C PHE A 222 25.14 -18.98 -8.51
N ALA A 223 25.72 -20.08 -8.03
CA ALA A 223 26.66 -20.85 -8.82
C ALA A 223 25.96 -21.57 -9.98
N PRO A 224 26.65 -21.83 -11.10
CA PRO A 224 26.06 -22.55 -12.24
C PRO A 224 25.47 -23.91 -11.88
N GLY A 225 26.06 -24.64 -10.94
CA GLY A 225 25.55 -25.93 -10.46
C GLY A 225 24.21 -25.82 -9.73
N PHE A 226 24.06 -24.80 -8.87
CA PHE A 226 22.78 -24.51 -8.21
C PHE A 226 21.71 -24.12 -9.23
N GLU A 227 22.01 -23.20 -10.15
CA GLU A 227 21.07 -22.81 -11.21
C GLU A 227 20.68 -24.00 -12.09
N LYS A 228 21.61 -24.91 -12.39
CA LYS A 228 21.30 -26.12 -13.15
C LYS A 228 20.30 -27.02 -12.41
N LYS A 229 20.48 -27.23 -11.09
CA LYS A 229 19.51 -27.99 -10.28
C LYS A 229 18.15 -27.29 -10.21
N LEU A 230 18.12 -25.97 -9.99
CA LEU A 230 16.88 -25.22 -9.94
C LEU A 230 16.11 -25.26 -11.28
N ASN A 231 16.81 -25.12 -12.41
CA ASN A 231 16.19 -25.18 -13.74
C ASN A 231 15.82 -26.62 -14.17
N ALA A 232 16.25 -27.64 -13.42
CA ALA A 232 15.83 -29.04 -13.59
C ALA A 232 14.80 -29.47 -12.52
N SER A 233 14.36 -28.55 -11.66
CA SER A 233 13.43 -28.84 -10.57
C SER A 233 12.00 -29.08 -11.06
N VAL A 234 11.17 -29.63 -10.17
CA VAL A 234 9.71 -29.79 -10.38
C VAL A 234 9.06 -28.45 -10.76
N ALA A 235 9.44 -27.36 -10.07
CA ALA A 235 8.98 -26.01 -10.39
C ALA A 235 9.28 -25.61 -11.84
N ALA A 236 10.49 -25.86 -12.33
CA ALA A 236 10.89 -25.55 -13.69
C ALA A 236 10.18 -26.43 -14.73
N SER A 237 9.97 -27.71 -14.41
CA SER A 237 9.22 -28.64 -15.28
C SER A 237 7.78 -28.18 -15.44
N LEU A 238 7.12 -27.82 -14.33
CA LEU A 238 5.73 -27.34 -14.32
C LEU A 238 5.57 -26.04 -15.11
N GLU A 239 6.50 -25.09 -14.95
CA GLU A 239 6.51 -23.85 -15.73
C GLU A 239 6.67 -24.10 -17.23
N LYS A 240 7.47 -25.09 -17.62
CA LYS A 240 7.68 -25.46 -19.02
C LYS A 240 6.45 -26.12 -19.64
N GLU A 241 5.79 -27.00 -18.88
CA GLU A 241 4.64 -27.77 -19.36
C GLU A 241 3.35 -26.93 -19.39
N TYR A 242 3.14 -26.07 -18.39
CA TYR A 242 1.89 -25.34 -18.20
C TYR A 242 2.02 -23.81 -18.33
N GLY A 243 3.18 -23.33 -18.79
CA GLY A 243 3.48 -21.90 -18.94
C GLY A 243 2.55 -21.14 -19.90
N GLU A 244 1.82 -21.84 -20.77
CA GLU A 244 0.80 -21.23 -21.64
C GLU A 244 -0.30 -20.53 -20.83
N HIS A 245 -0.64 -21.03 -19.63
CA HIS A 245 -1.61 -20.40 -18.75
C HIS A 245 -1.13 -19.05 -18.20
N LEU A 246 0.18 -18.78 -18.22
CA LEU A 246 0.78 -17.54 -17.73
C LEU A 246 0.92 -16.46 -18.81
N ILE A 247 0.55 -16.72 -20.07
CA ILE A 247 0.75 -15.80 -21.20
C ILE A 247 0.12 -14.42 -20.95
N HIS A 248 -1.08 -14.37 -20.36
CA HIS A 248 -1.76 -13.10 -20.06
C HIS A 248 -1.02 -12.32 -18.97
N MET A 249 -0.56 -13.00 -17.92
CA MET A 249 0.26 -12.39 -16.87
C MET A 249 1.66 -12.01 -17.39
N ALA A 250 2.20 -12.69 -18.41
CA ALA A 250 3.47 -12.37 -19.09
C ALA A 250 3.42 -11.06 -19.87
N LYS A 251 2.24 -10.57 -20.23
CA LYS A 251 2.06 -9.21 -20.78
C LYS A 251 2.06 -8.15 -19.67
N ALA A 252 1.52 -8.50 -18.50
CA ALA A 252 1.41 -7.61 -17.34
C ALA A 252 2.74 -7.40 -16.59
N THR A 253 3.72 -8.32 -16.72
CA THR A 253 5.02 -8.20 -16.06
C THR A 253 6.16 -8.23 -17.09
N SER A 254 7.22 -7.44 -16.86
CA SER A 254 8.42 -7.36 -17.72
C SER A 254 9.34 -8.59 -17.61
N GLY A 255 8.76 -9.80 -17.51
CA GLY A 255 9.48 -11.07 -17.48
C GLY A 255 9.37 -11.87 -16.17
N ALA A 256 8.87 -11.27 -15.10
CA ALA A 256 8.68 -11.94 -13.79
C ALA A 256 7.75 -13.16 -13.88
N SER A 257 6.68 -13.04 -14.67
CA SER A 257 5.62 -14.05 -14.78
C SER A 257 5.88 -15.16 -15.80
N ARG A 258 7.00 -15.12 -16.53
CA ARG A 258 7.42 -16.27 -17.36
C ARG A 258 7.97 -17.43 -16.52
N SER A 259 8.33 -17.15 -15.26
CA SER A 259 8.97 -18.12 -14.37
C SER A 259 8.63 -17.81 -12.91
N ILE A 260 7.34 -17.88 -12.54
CA ILE A 260 6.84 -17.46 -11.22
C ILE A 260 7.39 -18.32 -10.09
N LEU A 261 7.29 -19.64 -10.19
CA LEU A 261 7.78 -20.57 -9.18
C LEU A 261 9.30 -20.50 -9.05
N THR A 262 10.03 -20.57 -10.17
CA THR A 262 11.50 -20.60 -10.09
C THR A 262 12.07 -19.24 -9.68
N ASN A 263 11.47 -18.10 -10.08
CA ASN A 263 11.89 -16.79 -9.56
C ASN A 263 11.54 -16.59 -8.08
N SER A 264 10.39 -17.11 -7.63
CA SER A 264 10.03 -17.11 -6.21
C SER A 264 11.05 -17.90 -5.39
N LEU A 265 11.40 -19.11 -5.83
CA LEU A 265 12.43 -19.94 -5.20
C LEU A 265 13.81 -19.28 -5.22
N ARG A 266 14.18 -18.55 -6.28
CA ARG A 266 15.43 -17.76 -6.29
C ARG A 266 15.43 -16.73 -5.18
N PHE A 267 14.37 -15.93 -5.05
CA PHE A 267 14.36 -14.89 -4.02
C PHE A 267 14.31 -15.47 -2.61
N LEU A 268 13.49 -16.49 -2.37
CA LEU A 268 13.47 -17.19 -1.08
C LEU A 268 14.82 -17.82 -0.75
N GLY A 269 15.49 -18.42 -1.74
CA GLY A 269 16.82 -18.96 -1.58
C GLY A 269 17.86 -17.88 -1.23
N GLN A 270 17.77 -16.69 -1.82
CA GLN A 270 18.60 -15.55 -1.45
C GLN A 270 18.35 -15.10 0.00
N LEU A 271 17.09 -15.01 0.42
CA LEU A 271 16.75 -14.69 1.82
C LEU A 271 17.28 -15.75 2.80
N GLN A 272 17.13 -17.02 2.45
CA GLN A 272 17.62 -18.12 3.29
C GLN A 272 19.14 -18.16 3.36
N ALA A 273 19.83 -17.85 2.25
CA ALA A 273 21.28 -17.73 2.22
C ALA A 273 21.77 -16.61 3.15
N VAL A 274 21.11 -15.44 3.16
CA VAL A 274 21.42 -14.35 4.10
C VAL A 274 21.25 -14.82 5.55
N LYS A 275 20.15 -15.51 5.88
CA LYS A 275 19.93 -16.09 7.21
C LYS A 275 21.03 -17.06 7.64
N GLN A 276 21.64 -17.77 6.69
CA GLN A 276 22.73 -18.73 6.93
C GLN A 276 24.13 -18.10 6.80
N GLY A 277 24.25 -16.80 6.48
CA GLY A 277 25.54 -16.15 6.25
C GLY A 277 26.26 -16.62 4.98
N ILE A 278 25.51 -17.09 3.98
CA ILE A 278 26.03 -17.62 2.72
C ILE A 278 25.99 -16.51 1.64
N GLU A 279 27.15 -16.10 1.17
CA GLU A 279 27.27 -15.09 0.10
C GLU A 279 27.05 -15.66 -1.30
N ARG A 280 27.22 -16.98 -1.45
CA ARG A 280 27.08 -17.68 -2.74
C ARG A 280 26.47 -19.07 -2.58
N LEU A 281 25.38 -19.29 -3.32
CA LEU A 281 24.65 -20.55 -3.35
C LEU A 281 25.32 -21.54 -4.31
N GLU A 282 26.02 -22.52 -3.74
CA GLU A 282 26.66 -23.63 -4.45
C GLU A 282 25.72 -24.83 -4.60
N GLU A 283 26.06 -25.76 -5.49
CA GLU A 283 25.24 -26.94 -5.80
C GLU A 283 24.92 -27.83 -4.58
N GLU A 284 25.82 -27.88 -3.61
CA GLU A 284 25.68 -28.61 -2.35
C GLU A 284 24.65 -27.99 -1.40
N HIS A 285 24.37 -26.70 -1.54
CA HIS A 285 23.36 -25.99 -0.74
C HIS A 285 21.94 -26.22 -1.26
N TYR A 286 21.76 -26.83 -2.44
CA TYR A 286 20.46 -26.87 -3.11
C TYR A 286 19.35 -27.44 -2.24
N ASP A 287 19.54 -28.64 -1.68
CA ASP A 287 18.48 -29.33 -0.94
C ASP A 287 18.11 -28.59 0.36
N SER A 288 19.11 -28.12 1.12
CA SER A 288 18.88 -27.40 2.37
C SER A 288 18.21 -26.03 2.14
N ILE A 289 18.59 -25.32 1.08
CA ILE A 289 18.03 -24.01 0.74
C ILE A 289 16.60 -24.13 0.23
N ILE A 290 16.29 -25.15 -0.58
CA ILE A 290 14.92 -25.39 -1.04
C ILE A 290 14.02 -25.72 0.14
N VAL A 291 14.42 -26.64 1.04
CA VAL A 291 13.64 -26.96 2.25
C VAL A 291 13.41 -25.71 3.10
N GLY A 292 14.46 -24.93 3.39
CA GLY A 292 14.32 -23.67 4.12
C GLY A 292 13.42 -22.66 3.41
N SER A 293 13.45 -22.60 2.08
CA SER A 293 12.55 -21.74 1.30
C SER A 293 11.08 -22.14 1.44
N LEU A 294 10.79 -23.44 1.55
CA LEU A 294 9.42 -23.92 1.81
C LEU A 294 8.97 -23.55 3.22
N GLU A 295 9.84 -23.75 4.21
CA GLU A 295 9.58 -23.38 5.61
C GLU A 295 9.27 -21.88 5.74
N LEU A 296 9.95 -21.02 4.98
CA LEU A 296 9.66 -19.57 4.94
C LEU A 296 8.27 -19.25 4.38
N ILE A 297 7.80 -20.00 3.37
CA ILE A 297 6.43 -19.82 2.83
C ILE A 297 5.40 -20.30 3.86
N GLU A 298 5.66 -21.43 4.50
CA GLU A 298 4.77 -22.03 5.50
C GLU A 298 4.66 -21.19 6.77
N SER A 299 5.74 -20.55 7.22
CA SER A 299 5.71 -19.62 8.36
C SER A 299 4.81 -18.40 8.08
N ALA A 300 4.68 -18.00 6.81
CA ALA A 300 3.75 -16.96 6.40
C ALA A 300 2.28 -17.44 6.38
N GLY A 301 2.02 -18.73 6.59
CA GLY A 301 0.68 -19.33 6.58
C GLY A 301 0.22 -19.79 5.20
N VAL A 302 1.14 -19.95 4.24
CA VAL A 302 0.83 -20.41 2.88
C VAL A 302 1.34 -21.83 2.71
N SER A 303 0.50 -22.74 2.21
CA SER A 303 0.92 -24.13 1.95
C SER A 303 1.94 -24.20 0.80
N SER A 304 2.98 -25.02 0.97
CA SER A 304 4.01 -25.32 -0.02
C SER A 304 3.63 -26.43 -1.01
N ASP A 305 2.42 -27.00 -0.90
CA ASP A 305 1.96 -28.17 -1.69
C ASP A 305 2.07 -27.99 -3.21
N PHE A 306 2.08 -26.75 -3.69
CA PHE A 306 2.22 -26.44 -5.11
C PHE A 306 3.58 -26.77 -5.70
N LEU A 307 4.58 -27.10 -4.88
CA LEU A 307 5.88 -27.60 -5.34
C LEU A 307 5.98 -29.12 -5.27
N GLN A 308 4.98 -29.78 -4.69
CA GLN A 308 4.92 -31.24 -4.50
C GLN A 308 3.80 -31.90 -5.30
N ASN A 309 2.78 -31.14 -5.72
CA ASN A 309 1.60 -31.63 -6.43
C ASN A 309 1.35 -30.84 -7.72
N ASP A 310 1.49 -31.51 -8.86
CA ASP A 310 1.27 -30.95 -10.20
C ASP A 310 -0.10 -30.31 -10.34
N SER A 311 -1.15 -30.92 -9.78
CA SER A 311 -2.51 -30.38 -9.82
C SER A 311 -2.63 -29.06 -9.09
N ALA A 312 -1.91 -28.91 -7.96
CA ALA A 312 -1.89 -27.66 -7.19
C ALA A 312 -1.11 -26.55 -7.91
N ALA A 313 -0.03 -26.89 -8.62
CA ALA A 313 0.73 -25.94 -9.44
C ALA A 313 -0.05 -25.46 -10.67
N ILE A 314 -0.70 -26.39 -11.37
CA ILE A 314 -1.57 -26.08 -12.52
C ILE A 314 -2.70 -25.15 -12.08
N LEU A 315 -3.27 -25.40 -10.90
CA LEU A 315 -4.30 -24.53 -10.33
C LEU A 315 -3.76 -23.11 -10.11
N ILE A 316 -2.54 -22.95 -9.57
CA ILE A 316 -1.91 -21.61 -9.44
C ILE A 316 -1.80 -20.92 -10.79
N PHE A 317 -1.29 -21.60 -11.82
CA PHE A 317 -1.09 -20.98 -13.13
C PHE A 317 -2.40 -20.57 -13.79
N LYS A 318 -3.44 -21.40 -13.68
CA LYS A 318 -4.79 -21.05 -14.14
C LYS A 318 -5.39 -19.90 -13.35
N ASN A 319 -5.10 -19.82 -12.06
CA ASN A 319 -5.63 -18.81 -11.15
C ASN A 319 -4.97 -17.44 -11.27
N LEU A 320 -3.82 -17.36 -11.95
CA LEU A 320 -3.04 -16.13 -12.18
C LEU A 320 -3.47 -15.37 -13.44
N GLN A 321 -4.72 -15.53 -13.88
CA GLN A 321 -5.28 -14.70 -14.94
C GLN A 321 -5.59 -13.30 -14.39
N PRO A 322 -5.00 -12.22 -14.96
CA PRO A 322 -5.22 -10.86 -14.46
C PRO A 322 -6.66 -10.42 -14.71
N GLY A 323 -7.29 -9.85 -13.68
CA GLY A 323 -8.54 -9.11 -13.81
C GLY A 323 -8.31 -7.74 -14.47
N ASP A 324 -9.40 -7.01 -14.69
CA ASP A 324 -9.36 -5.71 -15.35
C ASP A 324 -8.46 -4.70 -14.60
N GLY A 325 -7.54 -4.06 -15.33
CA GLY A 325 -6.63 -3.02 -14.81
C GLY A 325 -5.48 -3.52 -13.91
N VAL A 326 -5.39 -4.82 -13.63
CA VAL A 326 -4.36 -5.40 -12.75
C VAL A 326 -2.96 -5.31 -13.36
N ASP A 327 -2.86 -5.35 -14.68
CA ASP A 327 -1.61 -5.17 -15.41
C ASP A 327 -0.98 -3.80 -15.16
N GLU A 328 -1.76 -2.73 -15.21
CA GLU A 328 -1.30 -1.39 -14.88
C GLU A 328 -0.87 -1.29 -13.42
N ARG A 329 -1.62 -1.92 -12.49
CA ARG A 329 -1.28 -1.95 -11.05
C ARG A 329 0.07 -2.60 -10.80
N ILE A 330 0.35 -3.73 -11.46
CA ILE A 330 1.64 -4.41 -11.31
C ILE A 330 2.78 -3.53 -11.83
N GLN A 331 2.60 -2.86 -12.97
CA GLN A 331 3.60 -1.94 -13.52
C GLN A 331 3.87 -0.75 -12.58
N LEU A 332 2.83 -0.21 -11.96
CA LEU A 332 2.95 0.85 -10.96
C LEU A 332 3.67 0.39 -9.69
N LEU A 333 3.35 -0.82 -9.20
CA LEU A 333 4.02 -1.44 -8.06
C LEU A 333 5.52 -1.65 -8.33
N ILE A 334 5.87 -2.17 -9.52
CA ILE A 334 7.26 -2.33 -9.97
C ILE A 334 8.00 -1.00 -9.87
N ARG A 335 7.48 0.05 -10.52
CA ARG A 335 8.11 1.38 -10.52
C ARG A 335 8.27 1.95 -9.12
N ARG A 336 7.31 1.69 -8.22
CA ARG A 336 7.38 2.15 -6.83
C ARG A 336 8.46 1.41 -6.05
N LEU A 337 8.52 0.09 -6.14
CA LEU A 337 9.57 -0.71 -5.50
C LEU A 337 10.94 -0.33 -6.02
N GLU A 338 11.10 -0.16 -7.33
CA GLU A 338 12.36 0.30 -7.94
C GLU A 338 12.80 1.65 -7.38
N GLY A 339 11.89 2.64 -7.33
CA GLY A 339 12.18 3.95 -6.78
C GLY A 339 12.60 3.89 -5.31
N LEU A 340 11.84 3.17 -4.48
CA LEU A 340 12.13 3.03 -3.05
C LEU A 340 13.46 2.33 -2.79
N ILE A 341 13.79 1.27 -3.54
CA ILE A 341 15.05 0.52 -3.39
C ILE A 341 16.23 1.42 -3.78
N VAL A 342 16.13 2.17 -4.87
CA VAL A 342 17.20 3.10 -5.29
C VAL A 342 17.39 4.20 -4.24
N ASP A 343 16.30 4.78 -3.76
CA ASP A 343 16.35 5.82 -2.73
C ASP A 343 16.94 5.29 -1.42
N SER A 344 16.57 4.07 -1.00
CA SER A 344 17.04 3.46 0.24
C SER A 344 18.50 3.00 0.20
N THR A 345 18.99 2.55 -0.96
CA THR A 345 20.38 2.09 -1.11
C THR A 345 21.36 3.22 -1.35
N GLY A 346 20.87 4.41 -1.75
CA GLY A 346 21.70 5.55 -2.13
C GLY A 346 22.53 5.33 -3.40
N ASN A 347 22.39 4.18 -4.07
CA ASN A 347 23.14 3.81 -5.26
C ASN A 347 22.22 3.74 -6.48
N LYS A 348 22.36 4.72 -7.38
CA LYS A 348 21.56 4.83 -8.61
C LYS A 348 21.74 3.62 -9.55
N ASP A 349 22.88 2.95 -9.47
CA ASP A 349 23.20 1.79 -10.29
C ASP A 349 22.86 0.46 -9.60
N PHE A 350 22.32 0.48 -8.37
CA PHE A 350 21.98 -0.73 -7.62
C PHE A 350 21.09 -1.67 -8.43
N LEU A 351 20.04 -1.14 -9.05
CA LEU A 351 19.14 -1.94 -9.88
C LEU A 351 19.77 -2.34 -11.22
N LEU A 352 20.80 -1.65 -11.72
CA LEU A 352 21.57 -2.12 -12.87
C LEU A 352 22.42 -3.33 -12.49
N GLN A 353 23.02 -3.31 -11.30
CA GLN A 353 23.79 -4.43 -10.75
C GLN A 353 22.89 -5.62 -10.41
N TYR A 354 21.69 -5.37 -9.88
CA TYR A 354 20.74 -6.37 -9.40
C TYR A 354 19.41 -6.34 -10.15
N ALA A 355 19.45 -6.27 -11.47
CA ALA A 355 18.26 -6.12 -12.33
C ALA A 355 17.20 -7.23 -12.18
N ARG A 356 17.57 -8.38 -11.59
CA ARG A 356 16.67 -9.51 -11.36
C ARG A 356 15.94 -9.46 -10.01
N LEU A 357 16.31 -8.56 -9.09
CA LEU A 357 15.70 -8.48 -7.76
C LEU A 357 14.19 -8.19 -7.83
N VAL A 358 13.82 -7.08 -8.47
CA VAL A 358 12.40 -6.66 -8.56
C VAL A 358 11.54 -7.68 -9.30
N PRO A 359 11.96 -8.25 -10.45
CA PRO A 359 11.22 -9.35 -11.07
C PRO A 359 10.98 -10.54 -10.14
N ARG A 360 11.96 -10.92 -9.31
CA ARG A 360 11.78 -12.05 -8.37
C ARG A 360 10.86 -11.70 -7.20
N LEU A 361 10.90 -10.46 -6.71
CA LEU A 361 9.94 -9.96 -5.72
C LEU A 361 8.51 -10.03 -6.26
N ILE A 362 8.29 -9.54 -7.48
CA ILE A 362 6.96 -9.58 -8.12
C ILE A 362 6.49 -11.01 -8.36
N ALA A 363 7.38 -11.91 -8.76
CA ALA A 363 7.02 -13.33 -8.90
C ALA A 363 6.52 -13.92 -7.58
N LEU A 364 7.20 -13.66 -6.47
CA LEU A 364 6.78 -14.13 -5.16
C LEU A 364 5.48 -13.45 -4.69
N ILE A 365 5.29 -12.15 -4.94
CA ILE A 365 4.03 -11.45 -4.65
C ILE A 365 2.86 -12.11 -5.39
N LEU A 366 3.02 -12.39 -6.69
CA LEU A 366 1.99 -13.06 -7.49
C LEU A 366 1.69 -14.47 -6.98
N LEU A 367 2.74 -15.23 -6.64
CA LEU A 367 2.60 -16.56 -6.06
C LEU A 367 1.78 -16.52 -4.76
N LEU A 368 2.12 -15.62 -3.85
CA LEU A 368 1.40 -15.44 -2.58
C LEU A 368 -0.01 -14.93 -2.80
N ALA A 369 -0.21 -13.97 -3.71
CA ALA A 369 -1.52 -13.44 -4.07
C ALA A 369 -2.45 -14.52 -4.66
N SER A 370 -1.91 -15.49 -5.40
CA SER A 370 -2.72 -16.62 -5.91
C SER A 370 -3.37 -17.46 -4.80
N LYS A 371 -2.86 -17.38 -3.58
CA LYS A 371 -3.31 -18.12 -2.40
C LYS A 371 -4.22 -17.29 -1.48
N THR A 372 -4.40 -16.00 -1.74
CA THR A 372 -5.22 -15.09 -0.93
C THR A 372 -6.58 -14.79 -1.56
N LYS A 373 -6.85 -15.40 -2.72
CA LYS A 373 -8.10 -15.29 -3.47
C LYS A 373 -9.26 -15.88 -2.69
N GLU A 374 -10.38 -15.17 -2.70
CA GLU A 374 -11.63 -15.64 -2.10
C GLU A 374 -12.20 -16.84 -2.87
N TYR A 375 -12.13 -16.79 -4.21
CA TYR A 375 -12.59 -17.88 -5.08
C TYR A 375 -11.43 -18.36 -5.96
N PRO A 376 -11.09 -19.66 -5.96
CA PRO A 376 -9.98 -20.17 -6.78
C PRO A 376 -10.13 -19.83 -8.26
N THR A 377 -11.34 -19.87 -8.80
CA THR A 377 -11.64 -19.67 -10.22
C THR A 377 -11.81 -18.22 -10.67
N SER A 378 -11.80 -17.24 -9.76
CA SER A 378 -11.89 -15.81 -10.15
C SER A 378 -10.60 -15.37 -10.86
N PRO A 379 -10.55 -14.25 -11.59
CA PRO A 379 -9.27 -13.63 -11.92
C PRO A 379 -8.55 -13.16 -10.64
N ILE A 380 -7.24 -12.91 -10.72
CA ILE A 380 -6.51 -12.21 -9.65
C ILE A 380 -6.90 -10.73 -9.68
N GLU A 381 -7.23 -10.17 -8.52
CA GLU A 381 -7.65 -8.78 -8.36
C GLU A 381 -6.59 -7.95 -7.62
N ASP A 382 -6.80 -6.63 -7.59
CA ASP A 382 -5.95 -5.68 -6.86
C ASP A 382 -5.89 -6.02 -5.35
N SER A 383 -7.01 -6.45 -4.76
CA SER A 383 -7.09 -6.93 -3.37
C SER A 383 -6.14 -8.10 -3.08
N ASP A 384 -6.01 -9.04 -4.02
CA ASP A 384 -5.14 -10.21 -3.88
C ASP A 384 -3.66 -9.81 -3.91
N LEU A 385 -3.27 -8.90 -4.81
CA LEU A 385 -1.90 -8.37 -4.90
C LEU A 385 -1.46 -7.72 -3.58
N LYS A 386 -2.36 -6.99 -2.93
CA LYS A 386 -2.12 -6.34 -1.64
C LYS A 386 -1.89 -7.35 -0.54
N ARG A 387 -2.72 -8.38 -0.48
CA ARG A 387 -2.54 -9.49 0.48
C ARG A 387 -1.23 -10.22 0.22
N GLY A 388 -0.88 -10.47 -1.05
CA GLY A 388 0.40 -11.06 -1.43
C GLY A 388 1.61 -10.22 -1.01
N LEU A 389 1.52 -8.89 -1.15
CA LEU A 389 2.53 -7.95 -0.68
C LEU A 389 2.69 -7.99 0.85
N ILE A 390 1.58 -8.02 1.60
CA ILE A 390 1.60 -8.14 3.07
C ILE A 390 2.25 -9.47 3.50
N LEU A 391 1.92 -10.57 2.82
CA LEU A 391 2.55 -11.87 3.08
C LEU A 391 4.05 -11.87 2.77
N LEU A 392 4.48 -11.22 1.68
CA LEU A 392 5.90 -11.08 1.35
C LEU A 392 6.67 -10.37 2.48
N HIS A 393 6.09 -9.30 3.04
CA HIS A 393 6.72 -8.58 4.14
C HIS A 393 6.83 -9.44 5.40
N LYS A 394 5.81 -10.25 5.70
CA LYS A 394 5.87 -11.24 6.77
C LYS A 394 7.03 -12.23 6.57
N ILE A 395 7.21 -12.76 5.36
CA ILE A 395 8.33 -13.66 5.03
C ILE A 395 9.69 -13.02 5.28
N ILE A 396 9.84 -11.75 4.88
CA ILE A 396 11.12 -11.02 5.00
C ILE A 396 11.44 -10.70 6.47
N ASN A 397 10.44 -10.35 7.27
CA ASN A 397 10.64 -10.01 8.69
C ASN A 397 10.83 -11.24 9.59
N GLY A 398 10.33 -12.41 9.20
CA GLY A 398 10.38 -13.65 10.00
C GLY A 398 9.12 -13.86 10.80
#